data_AF-A0A4Q3NDF7-F1
#
_entry.id   AF-A0A4Q3NDF7-F1
#
_cell.length_a   1.000
_cell.length_b   1.000
_cell.length_c   1.000
_cell.angle_alpha   90.00
_cell.angle_beta   90.00
_cell.angle_gamma   90.00
#
_symmetry.space_group_name_H-M   'P 1'
#
loop_
_entity.id
_entity.type
_entity.pdbx_description
1 polymer ?
#
loop_
_entity_poly.entity_id
_entity_poly.type
_entity_poly.pdbx_seq_one_letter_code
_entity_poly.pdbx_strand_id
1 'polypeptide(L)'
;MPATPNVNVGGLLAGLGAGKSVVIADASGPNAGLSANGSYSLAIPQGTAYSLRIQAQPVGQTCVVANGTGTATADVNNITVNCADNAVAPEAKVVSGTIAGMTPGKTMVL
;
A
#
# COMPACT_ATOMS: atom_id res chain seq x y z
N MET A 1 -30.02 -19.06 4.54
CA MET A 1 -29.26 -17.88 4.05
C MET A 1 -28.26 -18.42 3.05
N PRO A 2 -28.33 -18.05 1.75
CA PRO A 2 -27.28 -18.46 0.82
C PRO A 2 -25.96 -17.88 1.34
N ALA A 3 -25.00 -18.75 1.66
CA ALA A 3 -23.65 -18.32 1.93
C ALA A 3 -23.16 -17.63 0.66
N THR A 4 -23.00 -16.31 0.69
CA THR A 4 -22.37 -15.58 -0.41
C THR A 4 -21.01 -16.24 -0.63
N PRO A 5 -20.75 -16.78 -1.83
CA PRO A 5 -19.46 -17.36 -2.12
C PRO A 5 -18.39 -16.30 -1.88
N ASN A 6 -17.33 -16.68 -1.21
CA ASN A 6 -16.13 -15.86 -1.07
C ASN A 6 -15.33 -16.00 -2.37
N VAL A 7 -14.85 -14.88 -2.87
CA VAL A 7 -13.93 -14.84 -4.02
C VAL A 7 -12.55 -14.45 -3.52
N ASN A 8 -11.53 -14.98 -4.19
CA ASN A 8 -10.16 -14.69 -3.82
C ASN A 8 -9.72 -13.42 -4.54
N VAL A 9 -9.48 -12.37 -3.78
CA VAL A 9 -8.99 -11.08 -4.28
C VAL A 9 -7.54 -10.93 -3.86
N GLY A 10 -6.65 -10.87 -4.84
CA GLY A 10 -5.23 -10.97 -4.64
C GLY A 10 -4.41 -10.53 -5.85
N GLY A 11 -3.13 -10.82 -5.75
CA GLY A 11 -2.22 -10.72 -6.87
C GLY A 11 -0.78 -10.83 -6.41
N LEU A 12 0.12 -10.06 -7.02
CA LEU A 12 1.56 -10.26 -6.86
C LEU A 12 2.20 -9.10 -6.08
N LEU A 13 2.92 -9.44 -5.02
CA LEU A 13 3.84 -8.55 -4.33
C LEU A 13 5.25 -8.74 -4.88
N ALA A 14 5.85 -7.65 -5.35
CA ALA A 14 7.21 -7.63 -5.87
C ALA A 14 8.03 -6.47 -5.27
N GLY A 15 9.33 -6.69 -5.10
CA GLY A 15 10.30 -5.68 -4.66
C GLY A 15 10.34 -5.38 -3.16
N LEU A 16 9.64 -6.15 -2.32
CA LEU A 16 9.75 -6.08 -0.87
C LEU A 16 11.12 -6.62 -0.43
N GLY A 17 11.87 -5.84 0.34
CA GLY A 17 13.17 -6.28 0.88
C GLY A 17 13.02 -7.42 1.89
N ALA A 18 14.01 -8.31 1.96
CA ALA A 18 14.03 -9.39 2.93
C ALA A 18 13.99 -8.86 4.37
N GLY A 19 13.12 -9.43 5.21
CA GLY A 19 12.91 -8.99 6.59
C GLY A 19 12.03 -7.74 6.76
N LYS A 20 11.42 -7.24 5.68
CA LYS A 20 10.44 -6.14 5.73
C LYS A 20 9.03 -6.70 5.69
N SER A 21 8.07 -5.91 6.15
CA SER A 21 6.65 -6.23 6.06
C SER A 21 5.84 -5.02 5.64
N VAL A 22 4.83 -5.26 4.82
CA VAL A 22 3.83 -4.29 4.40
C VAL A 22 2.47 -4.78 4.85
N VAL A 23 1.67 -3.91 5.44
CA VAL A 23 0.28 -4.23 5.80
C VAL A 23 -0.63 -3.55 4.79
N ILE A 24 -1.38 -4.37 4.06
CA ILE A 24 -2.43 -3.92 3.17
C ILE A 24 -3.74 -4.06 3.93
N ALA A 25 -4.54 -3.00 3.95
CA ALA A 25 -5.88 -3.03 4.50
C ALA A 25 -6.88 -2.80 3.38
N ASP A 26 -7.93 -3.59 3.41
CA ASP A 26 -9.09 -3.36 2.57
C ASP A 26 -10.10 -2.45 3.28
N ALA A 27 -10.84 -1.65 2.51
CA ALA A 27 -11.92 -0.82 3.05
C ALA A 27 -13.09 -1.64 3.65
N SER A 28 -13.25 -2.90 3.26
CA SER A 28 -14.26 -3.81 3.83
C SER A 28 -13.90 -4.33 5.23
N GLY A 29 -12.68 -4.04 5.73
CA GLY A 29 -12.21 -4.46 7.06
C GLY A 29 -11.09 -5.51 7.11
N PRO A 30 -10.92 -6.46 6.16
CA PRO A 30 -9.84 -7.42 6.23
C PRO A 30 -8.48 -6.76 5.92
N ASN A 31 -7.46 -7.18 6.66
CA ASN A 31 -6.09 -6.72 6.51
C ASN A 31 -5.15 -7.91 6.30
N ALA A 32 -4.22 -7.76 5.37
CA ALA A 32 -3.21 -8.74 5.05
C ALA A 32 -1.81 -8.16 5.32
N GLY A 33 -1.06 -8.83 6.21
CA GLY A 33 0.35 -8.55 6.43
C GLY A 33 1.18 -9.38 5.47
N LEU A 34 1.86 -8.73 4.53
CA LEU A 34 2.77 -9.37 3.59
C LEU A 34 4.21 -9.12 4.03
N SER A 35 4.97 -10.19 4.27
CA SER A 35 6.37 -10.13 4.73
C SER A 35 7.35 -10.77 3.74
N ALA A 36 6.85 -11.26 2.61
CA ALA A 36 7.64 -11.86 1.55
C ALA A 36 7.04 -11.50 0.19
N ASN A 37 7.89 -11.35 -0.82
CA ASN A 37 7.44 -11.26 -2.21
C ASN A 37 6.78 -12.58 -2.61
N GLY A 38 5.70 -12.47 -3.38
CA GLY A 38 4.95 -13.63 -3.81
C GLY A 38 3.49 -13.29 -4.13
N SER A 39 2.74 -14.31 -4.49
CA SER A 39 1.30 -14.22 -4.65
C SER A 39 0.61 -14.15 -3.29
N TYR A 40 -0.34 -13.24 -3.16
CA TYR A 40 -1.19 -13.10 -1.98
C TYR A 40 -2.66 -13.13 -2.40
N SER A 41 -3.53 -13.60 -1.52
CA SER A 41 -4.98 -13.60 -1.73
C SER A 41 -5.72 -13.32 -0.42
N LEU A 42 -6.79 -12.54 -0.52
CA LEU A 42 -7.74 -12.26 0.54
C LEU A 42 -9.09 -12.85 0.13
N ALA A 43 -9.75 -13.54 1.05
CA ALA A 43 -11.12 -14.01 0.85
C ALA A 43 -12.09 -12.86 1.12
N ILE A 44 -12.76 -12.36 0.08
CA ILE A 44 -13.74 -11.27 0.17
C ILE A 44 -15.11 -11.81 -0.27
N PRO A 45 -16.23 -11.44 0.38
CA PRO A 45 -17.56 -11.88 -0.04
C PRO A 45 -17.88 -11.37 -1.45
N GLN A 46 -18.40 -12.25 -2.32
CA GLN A 46 -18.77 -11.87 -3.67
C GLN A 46 -19.78 -10.72 -3.68
N GLY A 47 -19.55 -9.74 -4.56
CA GLY A 47 -20.38 -8.53 -4.67
C GLY A 47 -19.94 -7.39 -3.75
N THR A 48 -18.91 -7.57 -2.93
CA THR A 48 -18.35 -6.50 -2.09
C THR A 48 -17.35 -5.66 -2.88
N ALA A 49 -17.43 -4.34 -2.74
CA ALA A 49 -16.39 -3.45 -3.25
C ALA A 49 -15.15 -3.53 -2.36
N TYR A 50 -14.00 -3.81 -2.97
CA TYR A 50 -12.70 -3.84 -2.28
C TYR A 50 -11.90 -2.60 -2.67
N SER A 51 -11.13 -2.10 -1.71
CA SER A 51 -10.25 -0.95 -1.87
C SER A 51 -9.02 -1.17 -0.99
N LEU A 52 -8.04 -1.85 -1.57
CA LEU A 52 -6.76 -2.15 -0.98
C LEU A 52 -5.92 -0.88 -0.92
N ARG A 53 -5.56 -0.51 0.31
CA ARG A 53 -4.62 0.57 0.61
C ARG A 53 -3.50 0.01 1.47
N ILE A 54 -2.32 0.61 1.36
CA ILE A 54 -1.25 0.28 2.28
C ILE A 54 -1.51 1.01 3.60
N GLN A 55 -1.79 0.24 4.63
CA GLN A 55 -1.99 0.75 5.98
C GLN A 55 -0.67 0.91 6.72
N ALA A 56 0.29 0.00 6.51
CA ALA A 56 1.63 0.11 7.07
C ALA A 56 2.67 -0.11 5.98
N GLN A 57 3.49 0.91 5.72
CA GLN A 57 4.63 0.80 4.83
C GLN A 57 5.87 0.25 5.56
N PRO A 58 6.70 -0.55 4.88
CA PRO A 58 7.99 -0.99 5.40
C PRO A 58 8.97 0.18 5.55
N VAL A 59 9.86 0.12 6.55
CA VAL A 59 10.90 1.14 6.73
C VAL A 59 11.91 1.11 5.58
N GLY A 60 12.17 2.28 4.98
CA GLY A 60 13.12 2.44 3.88
C GLY A 60 12.63 1.93 2.51
N GLN A 61 11.36 1.56 2.36
CA GLN A 61 10.77 1.22 1.06
C GLN A 61 9.37 1.81 0.93
N THR A 62 8.99 2.13 -0.30
CA THR A 62 7.66 2.63 -0.64
C THR A 62 6.96 1.58 -1.47
N CYS A 63 5.87 1.04 -0.93
CA CYS A 63 4.99 0.14 -1.67
C CYS A 63 3.86 0.95 -2.33
N VAL A 64 3.48 0.54 -3.53
CA VAL A 64 2.36 1.10 -4.30
C VAL A 64 1.48 -0.06 -4.75
N VAL A 65 0.17 0.07 -4.52
CA VAL A 65 -0.82 -0.90 -4.98
C VAL A 65 -1.40 -0.38 -6.29
N ALA A 66 -1.33 -1.19 -7.34
CA ALA A 66 -1.99 -0.97 -8.61
C ALA A 66 -3.16 -1.94 -8.76
N ASN A 67 -4.26 -1.45 -9.33
CA ASN A 67 -5.53 -2.18 -9.43
C ASN A 67 -6.12 -2.61 -8.08
N GLY A 68 -5.76 -1.92 -6.98
CA GLY A 68 -6.23 -2.25 -5.62
C GLY A 68 -7.70 -1.96 -5.35
N THR A 69 -8.42 -1.34 -6.28
CA THR A 69 -9.82 -0.94 -6.14
C THR A 69 -10.67 -1.65 -7.17
N GLY A 70 -11.79 -2.24 -6.75
CA GLY A 70 -12.70 -2.91 -7.66
C GLY A 70 -13.88 -3.55 -6.95
N THR A 71 -14.60 -4.41 -7.66
CA THR A 71 -15.72 -5.17 -7.09
C THR A 71 -15.39 -6.64 -7.16
N ALA A 72 -15.53 -7.35 -6.03
CA ALA A 72 -15.19 -8.75 -5.90
C ALA A 72 -16.29 -9.62 -6.56
N THR A 73 -16.42 -9.59 -7.88
CA THR A 73 -17.43 -10.38 -8.61
C THR A 73 -16.95 -11.78 -8.96
N ALA A 74 -15.63 -11.97 -9.09
CA ALA A 74 -14.94 -13.23 -9.36
C ALA A 74 -13.54 -13.21 -8.72
N ASP A 75 -12.77 -14.29 -8.87
CA ASP A 75 -11.38 -14.34 -8.41
C ASP A 75 -10.54 -13.25 -9.13
N VAL A 76 -10.00 -12.33 -8.34
CA VAL A 76 -9.17 -11.24 -8.83
C VAL A 76 -7.72 -11.59 -8.51
N ASN A 77 -6.89 -11.75 -9.52
CA ASN A 77 -5.42 -11.89 -9.37
C ASN A 77 -4.64 -10.78 -10.10
N ASN A 78 -5.33 -9.70 -10.49
CA ASN A 78 -4.76 -8.61 -11.27
C ASN A 78 -4.21 -7.46 -10.39
N ILE A 79 -4.16 -7.63 -9.07
CA ILE A 79 -3.67 -6.59 -8.16
C ILE A 79 -2.16 -6.73 -8.01
N THR A 80 -1.41 -5.75 -8.48
CA THR A 80 0.04 -5.74 -8.35
C THR A 80 0.46 -4.78 -7.25
N VAL A 81 1.31 -5.26 -6.34
CA VAL A 81 1.89 -4.47 -5.26
C VAL A 81 3.37 -4.38 -5.54
N ASN A 82 3.81 -3.20 -5.93
CA ASN A 82 5.21 -2.95 -6.21
C ASN A 82 5.80 -2.16 -5.05
N CYS A 83 6.70 -2.79 -4.32
CA CYS A 83 7.57 -2.12 -3.38
C CYS A 83 8.88 -1.75 -4.09
N ALA A 84 9.29 -0.51 -3.90
CA ALA A 84 10.60 -0.05 -4.32
C ALA A 84 11.35 0.42 -3.08
N ASP A 85 12.64 0.13 -3.01
CA ASP A 85 13.49 0.83 -2.06
C ASP A 85 13.31 2.32 -2.25
N ASN A 86 12.94 3.00 -1.17
CA ASN A 86 12.87 4.44 -1.19
C ASN A 86 14.33 4.85 -1.22
N ALA A 87 14.90 4.91 -2.43
CA ALA A 87 16.21 5.46 -2.67
C ALA A 87 16.16 6.82 -1.99
N VAL A 88 16.78 6.88 -0.82
CA VAL A 88 17.09 8.14 -0.20
C VAL A 88 18.07 8.71 -1.19
N ALA A 89 17.58 9.43 -2.19
CA ALA A 89 18.41 10.41 -2.84
C ALA A 89 18.99 11.20 -1.66
N PRO A 90 20.33 11.26 -1.48
CA PRO A 90 20.94 11.94 -0.34
C PRO A 90 20.60 13.44 -0.23
N GLU A 91 19.63 13.91 -1.01
CA GLU A 91 19.11 15.27 -1.15
C GLU A 91 17.65 15.44 -0.63
N ALA A 92 16.90 14.38 -0.31
CA ALA A 92 15.56 14.49 0.29
C ALA A 92 15.57 14.31 1.82
N LYS A 93 16.48 15.01 2.51
CA LYS A 93 16.40 15.24 3.97
C LYS A 93 15.65 16.55 4.24
N VAL A 94 14.36 16.60 3.89
CA VAL A 94 13.31 17.54 4.35
C VAL A 94 12.06 17.15 3.54
N VAL A 95 10.86 16.92 4.06
CA VAL A 95 10.03 17.72 4.96
C VAL A 95 8.91 16.80 5.50
N SER A 96 8.58 16.87 6.81
CA SER A 96 7.21 16.83 7.38
C SER A 96 7.23 16.73 8.91
N GLY A 97 7.81 17.73 9.58
CA GLY A 97 7.45 18.08 10.95
C GLY A 97 6.79 19.46 10.88
N THR A 98 5.46 19.48 11.01
CA THR A 98 4.50 20.58 11.20
C THR A 98 4.88 22.00 10.75
N ILE A 99 4.07 22.57 9.85
CA ILE A 99 4.05 24.00 9.53
C ILE A 99 3.48 24.75 10.75
N ALA A 100 4.34 25.44 11.50
CA ALA A 100 3.94 26.48 12.45
C ALA A 100 4.97 27.60 12.41
N GLY A 101 4.70 28.63 11.61
CA GLY A 101 5.50 29.86 11.58
C GLY A 101 5.91 30.30 10.19
N MET A 102 5.01 30.96 9.48
CA MET A 102 5.38 31.88 8.40
C MET A 102 6.28 32.98 8.97
N THR A 103 7.38 33.28 8.28
CA THR A 103 7.72 34.70 8.03
C THR A 103 8.49 34.81 6.72
N PRO A 104 7.92 35.43 5.68
CA PRO A 104 8.67 35.80 4.48
C PRO A 104 9.42 37.09 4.76
N GLY A 105 10.75 37.07 4.71
CA GLY A 105 11.54 38.30 4.75
C GLY A 105 12.85 38.18 5.48
N LYS A 106 13.85 37.58 4.83
CA LYS A 106 15.22 38.07 4.99
C LYS A 106 16.04 37.74 3.75
N THR A 107 16.27 38.79 2.98
CA THR A 107 17.13 38.86 1.80
C THR A 107 18.52 38.35 2.14
N MET A 108 19.04 37.42 1.34
CA MET A 108 20.46 37.09 1.34
C MET A 108 21.23 38.23 0.65
N VAL A 109 22.29 38.71 1.29
CA VAL A 109 23.29 39.58 0.66
C VAL A 109 24.59 38.78 0.60
N LEU A 110 25.18 38.74 -0.60
CA LEU A 110 26.48 38.10 -0.90
C LEU A 110 27.63 38.79 -0.15
#